data_AF-A0A2M7F6S5-F1
#
_entry.id   AF-A0A2M7F6S5-F1
#
_cell.length_a   1.000
_cell.length_b   1.000
_cell.length_c   1.000
_cell.angle_alpha   90.00
_cell.angle_beta   90.00
_cell.angle_gamma   90.00
#
_symmetry.space_group_name_H-M   'P 1'
#
loop_
_entity.id
_entity.type
_entity.pdbx_description
1 polymer ?
#
loop_
_entity_poly.entity_id
_entity_poly.type
_entity_poly.pdbx_seq_one_letter_code
_entity_poly.pdbx_strand_id
1 'polypeptide(L)'
;MEKITVHLGERGYDILIGWGILSHAGEWLKPFKFGSRISVVTNSVVRPICGDLVEETLQKAGFRVRMIEIPDGEVYKSLAMAEKIYDALVDFDMDRTSTIAALGGGVIGDLAGFA
;
A
#
# COMPACT_ATOMS: atom_id res chain seq x y z
N MET A 1 -0.46 16.45 13.60
CA MET A 1 0.30 15.35 12.97
C MET A 1 1.49 15.07 13.86
N GLU A 2 1.61 13.84 14.31
CA GLU A 2 2.73 13.34 15.12
C GLU A 2 3.59 12.41 14.24
N LYS A 3 4.89 12.39 14.50
CA LYS A 3 5.84 11.53 13.80
C LYS A 3 6.63 10.73 14.81
N ILE A 4 6.61 9.41 14.67
CA ILE A 4 7.38 8.49 15.50
C ILE A 4 8.43 7.83 14.62
N THR A 5 9.71 7.99 14.94
CA THR A 5 10.80 7.32 14.23
C THR A 5 11.08 5.97 14.86
N VAL A 6 10.98 4.90 14.08
CA VAL A 6 11.33 3.54 14.51
C VAL A 6 12.80 3.29 14.16
N HIS A 7 13.63 3.10 15.17
CA HIS A 7 15.08 2.91 14.99
C HIS A 7 15.42 1.42 14.74
N LEU A 8 15.58 1.04 13.46
CA LEU A 8 15.95 -0.33 13.03
C LEU A 8 17.25 -0.35 12.20
N GLY A 9 18.22 0.49 12.57
CA GLY A 9 19.45 0.69 11.82
C GLY A 9 19.16 1.29 10.43
N GLU A 10 19.76 0.74 9.38
CA GLU A 10 19.54 1.18 7.98
C GLU A 10 18.08 1.04 7.51
N ARG A 11 17.27 0.23 8.21
CA ARG A 11 15.85 -0.01 7.89
C ARG A 11 14.90 0.81 8.78
N GLY A 12 15.41 1.80 9.49
CA GLY A 12 14.56 2.70 10.27
C GLY A 12 13.55 3.43 9.38
N TYR A 13 12.35 3.67 9.91
CA TYR A 13 11.28 4.33 9.17
C TYR A 13 10.44 5.21 10.10
N ASP A 14 9.74 6.17 9.51
CA ASP A 14 8.83 7.06 10.22
C ASP A 14 7.40 6.53 10.17
N ILE A 15 6.69 6.62 11.30
CA ILE A 15 5.25 6.42 11.41
C ILE A 15 4.63 7.81 11.54
N LEU A 16 3.77 8.17 10.58
CA LEU A 16 3.03 9.42 10.60
C LEU A 16 1.61 9.17 11.13
N ILE A 17 1.21 9.93 12.15
CA ILE A 17 -0.10 9.79 12.81
C ILE A 17 -0.81 11.13 12.75
N GLY A 18 -2.01 11.17 12.18
CA GLY A 18 -2.76 12.41 12.10
C GLY A 18 -4.17 12.23 11.56
N TRP A 19 -5.05 13.14 11.94
CA TRP A 19 -6.39 13.22 11.38
C TRP A 19 -6.33 13.68 9.91
N GLY A 20 -7.09 13.02 9.04
CA GLY A 20 -7.15 13.35 7.61
C GLY A 20 -5.86 13.06 6.81
N ILE A 21 -4.85 12.41 7.40
CA ILE A 21 -3.51 12.30 6.79
C ILE A 21 -3.49 11.60 5.42
N LEU A 22 -4.47 10.72 5.15
CA LEU A 22 -4.60 10.01 3.87
C LEU A 22 -4.84 10.95 2.68
N SER A 23 -5.43 12.13 2.86
CA SER A 23 -5.62 13.10 1.76
C SER A 23 -4.31 13.67 1.22
N HIS A 24 -3.20 13.41 1.92
CA HIS A 24 -1.86 13.84 1.57
C HIS A 24 -0.92 12.64 1.31
N ALA A 25 -1.45 11.41 1.19
CA ALA A 25 -0.65 10.19 1.07
C ALA A 25 0.40 10.26 -0.06
N GLY A 26 0.00 10.74 -1.24
CA GLY A 26 0.93 10.94 -2.36
C GLY A 26 2.07 11.92 -2.05
N GLU A 27 1.80 12.99 -1.29
CA GLU A 27 2.82 13.96 -0.88
C GLU A 27 3.82 13.34 0.11
N TRP A 28 3.33 12.51 1.05
CA TRP A 28 4.17 11.80 2.02
C TRP A 28 5.06 10.75 1.38
N LEU A 29 4.60 10.13 0.29
CA LEU A 29 5.32 9.05 -0.39
C LEU A 29 6.31 9.56 -1.44
N LYS A 30 6.14 10.79 -1.94
CA LYS A 30 7.02 11.40 -2.95
C LYS A 30 8.52 11.48 -2.58
N PRO A 31 8.92 11.74 -1.32
CA PRO A 31 10.34 11.78 -0.95
C PRO A 31 11.04 10.42 -1.02
N PHE A 32 10.29 9.32 -1.01
CA PHE A 32 10.86 7.99 -1.15
C PHE A 32 11.25 7.75 -2.60
N LYS A 33 12.41 7.13 -2.81
CA LYS A 33 12.94 6.80 -4.15
C LYS A 33 12.25 5.56 -4.74
N PHE A 34 10.92 5.58 -4.75
CA PHE A 34 10.12 4.56 -5.41
C PHE A 34 10.20 4.75 -6.93
N GLY A 35 10.03 3.65 -7.66
CA GLY A 35 9.73 3.69 -9.08
C GLY A 35 8.38 4.38 -9.33
N SER A 36 8.01 4.52 -10.60
CA SER A 36 6.76 5.21 -10.96
C SER A 36 5.49 4.43 -10.66
N ARG A 37 5.58 3.15 -10.24
CA ARG A 37 4.44 2.25 -10.05
C ARG A 37 4.21 1.93 -8.57
N ILE A 38 2.96 2.04 -8.15
CA ILE A 38 2.49 1.63 -6.82
C ILE A 38 1.31 0.68 -6.98
N SER A 39 1.38 -0.50 -6.37
CA SER A 39 0.23 -1.40 -6.22
C SER A 39 -0.31 -1.30 -4.80
N VAL A 40 -1.56 -0.90 -4.66
CA VAL A 40 -2.23 -0.78 -3.37
C VAL A 40 -3.07 -2.02 -3.11
N VAL A 41 -2.70 -2.81 -2.11
CA VAL A 41 -3.46 -4.00 -1.70
C VAL A 41 -4.45 -3.60 -0.61
N THR A 42 -5.72 -3.95 -0.78
CA THR A 42 -6.79 -3.65 0.17
C THR A 42 -7.85 -4.74 0.18
N ASN A 43 -8.85 -4.65 1.05
CA ASN A 43 -9.99 -5.56 1.07
C ASN A 43 -11.28 -4.89 0.59
N SER A 44 -12.31 -5.71 0.35
CA SER A 44 -13.65 -5.28 -0.07
C SER A 44 -14.38 -4.37 0.92
N VAL A 45 -13.92 -4.28 2.17
CA VAL A 45 -14.51 -3.40 3.20
C VAL A 45 -13.85 -2.03 3.19
N VAL A 46 -12.53 -1.96 3.03
CA VAL A 46 -11.73 -0.73 3.09
C VAL A 46 -11.71 -0.01 1.74
N ARG A 47 -11.72 -0.74 0.61
CA ARG A 47 -11.76 -0.15 -0.74
C ARG A 47 -12.82 0.94 -0.91
N PRO A 48 -14.11 0.75 -0.55
CA PRO A 48 -15.14 1.77 -0.70
C PRO A 48 -15.04 2.92 0.31
N ILE A 49 -14.31 2.76 1.42
CA ILE A 49 -14.20 3.78 2.47
C ILE A 49 -13.16 4.84 2.10
N CYS A 50 -11.98 4.40 1.64
CA CYS A 50 -10.86 5.31 1.39
C CYS A 50 -9.98 4.96 0.18
N GLY A 51 -10.31 3.90 -0.57
CA GLY A 51 -9.51 3.48 -1.72
C GLY A 51 -9.41 4.55 -2.81
N ASP A 52 -10.53 5.21 -3.15
CA ASP A 52 -10.54 6.25 -4.18
C ASP A 52 -9.72 7.47 -3.76
N LEU A 53 -9.83 7.88 -2.50
CA LEU A 53 -9.03 8.97 -1.94
C LEU A 53 -7.52 8.68 -2.05
N VAL A 54 -7.11 7.46 -1.68
CA VAL A 54 -5.70 7.05 -1.75
C VAL A 54 -5.23 6.97 -3.20
N GLU A 55 -6.01 6.34 -4.08
CA GLU A 55 -5.69 6.23 -5.50
C GLU A 55 -5.52 7.61 -6.15
N GLU A 56 -6.45 8.53 -5.93
CA GLU A 56 -6.36 9.90 -6.47
C GLU A 56 -5.13 10.65 -5.98
N THR A 57 -4.83 10.60 -4.67
CA THR A 57 -3.70 11.36 -4.11
C THR A 57 -2.36 10.83 -4.61
N LEU A 58 -2.23 9.52 -4.78
CA LEU A 58 -1.06 8.88 -5.39
C LEU A 58 -0.91 9.25 -6.87
N GLN A 59 -2.01 9.20 -7.64
CA GLN A 59 -1.98 9.58 -9.05
C GLN A 59 -1.63 11.07 -9.24
N LYS A 60 -2.18 11.97 -8.40
CA LYS A 60 -1.83 13.40 -8.39
C LYS A 60 -0.35 13.64 -8.05
N ALA A 61 0.27 12.75 -7.27
CA ALA A 61 1.70 12.79 -6.98
C ALA A 61 2.59 12.28 -8.14
N GLY A 62 1.99 11.75 -9.21
CA GLY A 62 2.68 11.29 -10.42
C GLY A 62 2.93 9.78 -10.49
N PHE A 63 2.35 9.00 -9.58
CA PHE A 63 2.47 7.54 -9.60
C PHE A 63 1.42 6.92 -10.54
N ARG A 64 1.81 5.83 -11.20
CA ARG A 64 0.87 4.88 -11.82
C ARG A 64 0.40 3.93 -10.72
N VAL A 65 -0.90 3.89 -10.49
CA VAL A 65 -1.50 3.16 -9.37
C VAL A 65 -2.32 1.98 -9.89
N ARG A 66 -2.17 0.81 -9.25
CA ARG A 66 -3.09 -0.32 -9.40
C ARG A 66 -3.69 -0.67 -8.04
N MET A 67 -5.02 -0.70 -7.96
CA MET A 67 -5.73 -1.23 -6.80
C MET A 67 -5.87 -2.74 -6.93
N ILE A 68 -5.43 -3.49 -5.92
CA ILE A 68 -5.62 -4.94 -5.79
C ILE A 68 -6.56 -5.16 -4.62
N GLU A 69 -7.80 -5.53 -4.92
CA GLU A 69 -8.82 -5.81 -3.91
C GLU A 69 -8.93 -7.32 -3.68
N ILE A 70 -8.85 -7.72 -2.41
CA ILE A 70 -9.12 -9.10 -1.98
C ILE A 70 -10.38 -9.17 -1.11
N PRO A 71 -11.02 -10.33 -0.96
CA PRO A 71 -12.11 -10.50 0.00
C PRO A 71 -11.64 -10.24 1.44
N ASP A 72 -12.51 -9.66 2.27
CA ASP A 72 -12.21 -9.45 3.69
C ASP A 72 -12.28 -10.74 4.52
N GLY A 73 -11.38 -10.87 5.50
CA GLY A 73 -11.38 -11.96 6.50
C GLY A 73 -10.04 -12.71 6.64
N GLU A 74 -9.73 -13.17 7.85
CA GLU A 74 -8.49 -13.92 8.19
C GLU A 74 -8.32 -15.19 7.34
N VAL A 75 -9.41 -15.83 6.92
CA VAL A 75 -9.38 -17.03 6.07
C VAL A 75 -8.67 -16.79 4.73
N TYR A 76 -8.61 -15.53 4.27
CA TYR A 76 -7.92 -15.15 3.05
C TYR A 76 -6.44 -14.86 3.25
N LYS A 77 -5.95 -14.83 4.50
CA LYS A 77 -4.51 -14.75 4.82
C LYS A 77 -3.84 -16.10 4.54
N SER A 78 -3.62 -16.36 3.26
CA SER A 78 -3.17 -17.64 2.74
C SER A 78 -2.19 -17.45 1.58
N LEU A 79 -1.34 -18.45 1.33
CA LEU A 79 -0.43 -18.44 0.18
C LEU A 79 -1.17 -18.37 -1.16
N ALA A 80 -2.34 -19.00 -1.27
CA ALA A 80 -3.16 -18.92 -2.47
C ALA A 80 -3.66 -17.49 -2.75
N MET A 81 -3.82 -16.67 -1.70
CA MET A 81 -4.14 -15.25 -1.88
C MET A 81 -2.90 -14.42 -2.23
N ALA A 82 -1.75 -14.73 -1.63
CA ALA A 82 -0.48 -14.10 -1.99
C ALA A 82 -0.13 -14.37 -3.47
N GLU A 83 -0.38 -15.58 -3.98
CA GLU A 83 -0.25 -15.93 -5.40
C GLU A 83 -1.05 -15.00 -6.32
N LYS A 84 -2.32 -14.74 -5.99
CA LYS A 84 -3.15 -13.81 -6.76
C LYS A 84 -2.64 -12.37 -6.71
N ILE A 85 -2.04 -11.97 -5.59
CA ILE A 85 -1.38 -10.67 -5.49
C ILE A 85 -0.17 -10.64 -6.43
N TYR A 86 0.69 -11.67 -6.42
CA TYR A 86 1.83 -11.77 -7.35
C TYR A 86 1.40 -11.68 -8.81
N ASP A 87 0.34 -12.41 -9.20
CA ASP A 87 -0.19 -12.36 -10.57
C ASP A 87 -0.58 -10.92 -10.95
N ALA A 88 -1.28 -10.21 -10.06
CA ALA A 88 -1.67 -8.83 -10.29
C ALA A 88 -0.47 -7.86 -10.32
N LEU A 89 0.60 -8.13 -9.57
CA LEU A 89 1.84 -7.34 -9.63
C LEU A 89 2.56 -7.54 -10.97
N VAL A 90 2.67 -8.78 -11.44
CA VAL A 90 3.28 -9.12 -12.73
C VAL A 90 2.49 -8.51 -13.89
N ASP A 91 1.17 -8.62 -13.87
CA ASP A 91 0.28 -8.03 -14.87
C ASP A 91 0.38 -6.49 -14.93
N PHE A 92 0.89 -5.85 -13.88
CA PHE A 92 1.10 -4.39 -13.82
C PHE A 92 2.53 -3.96 -14.18
N ASP A 93 3.37 -4.90 -14.62
CA ASP A 93 4.80 -4.70 -14.86
C ASP A 93 5.52 -4.12 -13.63
N MET A 94 5.18 -4.58 -12.43
CA MET A 94 5.90 -4.23 -11.21
C MET A 94 7.34 -4.75 -11.30
N ASP A 95 8.29 -3.87 -10.98
CA ASP A 95 9.72 -4.17 -10.97
C ASP A 95 10.32 -3.99 -9.56
N ARG A 96 11.62 -4.23 -9.41
CA ARG A 96 12.34 -4.13 -8.13
C ARG A 96 12.38 -2.72 -7.53
N THR A 97 12.03 -1.69 -8.30
CA THR A 97 11.96 -0.32 -7.81
C THR A 97 10.52 0.08 -7.46
N SER A 98 9.54 -0.69 -7.90
CA SER A 98 8.12 -0.45 -7.67
C SER A 98 7.75 -0.69 -6.20
N THR A 99 6.59 -0.21 -5.78
CA THR A 99 6.18 -0.26 -4.37
C THR A 99 4.83 -0.91 -4.17
N ILE A 100 4.73 -1.75 -3.14
CA ILE A 100 3.46 -2.30 -2.65
C ILE A 100 3.04 -1.47 -1.44
N ALA A 101 1.79 -1.01 -1.43
CA ALA A 101 1.21 -0.26 -0.31
C ALA A 101 0.05 -1.07 0.29
N ALA A 102 0.13 -1.35 1.59
CA ALA A 102 -0.93 -2.01 2.34
C ALA A 102 -1.97 -0.98 2.82
N LEU A 103 -3.22 -1.08 2.35
CA LEU A 103 -4.34 -0.25 2.81
C LEU A 103 -5.38 -1.13 3.50
N GLY A 104 -5.26 -1.28 4.82
CA GLY A 104 -6.19 -2.06 5.61
C GLY A 104 -5.68 -2.37 7.02
N GLY A 105 -6.24 -3.42 7.63
CA GLY A 105 -5.79 -3.93 8.94
C GLY A 105 -4.67 -4.97 8.82
N GLY A 106 -4.47 -5.75 9.89
CA GLY A 106 -3.36 -6.72 10.00
C GLY A 106 -3.31 -7.78 8.88
N VAL A 107 -4.47 -8.30 8.44
CA VAL A 107 -4.53 -9.28 7.33
C VAL A 107 -3.92 -8.72 6.05
N ILE A 108 -4.29 -7.49 5.69
CA ILE A 108 -3.77 -6.81 4.50
C ILE A 108 -2.29 -6.48 4.70
N GLY A 109 -1.90 -6.00 5.87
CA GLY A 109 -0.50 -5.71 6.20
C GLY A 109 0.40 -6.94 6.04
N ASP A 110 -0.03 -8.10 6.56
CA ASP A 110 0.74 -9.33 6.48
C ASP A 110 0.82 -9.89 5.06
N LEU A 111 -0.29 -9.89 4.31
CA LEU A 111 -0.30 -10.38 2.93
C LEU A 111 0.52 -9.49 2.00
N ALA A 112 0.32 -8.17 2.07
CA ALA A 112 1.03 -7.21 1.23
C ALA A 112 2.50 -7.04 1.63
N GLY A 113 2.85 -7.30 2.89
CA GLY A 113 4.24 -7.31 3.35
C GLY A 113 4.99 -8.61 3.02
N PHE A 114 4.26 -9.70 2.77
CA PHE A 114 4.83 -10.98 2.31
C PHE A 114 4.95 -11.07 0.79
N ALA A 115 3.96 -10.53 0.06
CA ALA A 115 4.00 -10.35 -1.39
C ALA A 115 5.11 -9.36 -1.79
#